data_AF-A0A9X3N8K6-F1
#
_entry.id   AF-A0A9X3N8K6-F1
#
_cell.length_a   1.000
_cell.length_b   1.000
_cell.length_c   1.000
_cell.angle_alpha   90.00
_cell.angle_beta   90.00
_cell.angle_gamma   90.00
#
_symmetry.space_group_name_H-M   'P 1'
#
loop_
_entity.id
_entity.type
_entity.pdbx_description
1 polymer ?
#
loop_
_entity_poly.entity_id
_entity_poly.type
_entity_poly.pdbx_seq_one_letter_code
_entity_poly.pdbx_strand_id
1 'polypeptide(L)'
;MSSKWSVDVLLALGDGTRRYHELLEDLAPISEKVLTQTLRAMERDGLLIRRVHAEVPPRVEYALSSLGATMAPPLKALGSWSLTHGKRVEEARDRFDARAAARVRAA
;
A
#
# COMPACT_ATOMS: atom_id res chain seq x y z
N MET A 1 -6.48 7.89 5.81
CA MET A 1 -6.19 6.70 4.98
C MET A 1 -6.81 6.80 3.57
N SER A 2 -6.37 7.72 2.71
CA SER A 2 -6.97 7.89 1.36
C SER A 2 -5.93 7.94 0.23
N SER A 3 -4.65 7.66 0.51
CA SER A 3 -3.63 7.62 -0.54
C SER A 3 -3.51 6.22 -1.12
N LYS A 4 -3.29 6.14 -2.44
CA LYS A 4 -2.94 4.89 -3.16
C LYS A 4 -1.87 4.07 -2.41
N TRP A 5 -0.92 4.77 -1.78
CA TRP A 5 0.27 4.21 -1.15
C TRP A 5 0.08 3.78 0.31
N SER A 6 -1.06 4.07 0.93
CA SER A 6 -1.27 3.74 2.35
C SER A 6 -1.17 2.23 2.61
N VAL A 7 -1.71 1.41 1.70
CA VAL A 7 -1.63 -0.05 1.79
C VAL A 7 -0.20 -0.53 1.58
N ASP A 8 0.51 0.01 0.59
CA ASP A 8 1.89 -0.39 0.31
C ASP A 8 2.83 -0.09 1.50
N VAL A 9 2.63 1.06 2.17
CA VAL A 9 3.35 1.40 3.41
C VAL A 9 3.01 0.43 4.54
N LEU A 10 1.74 0.06 4.72
CA LEU A 10 1.34 -0.92 5.74
C LEU A 10 2.00 -2.28 5.50
N LEU A 11 2.07 -2.71 4.23
CA LEU A 11 2.71 -3.98 3.85
C LEU A 11 4.23 -3.92 4.07
N ALA A 12 4.91 -2.85 3.65
CA ALA A 12 6.36 -2.70 3.82
C ALA A 12 6.81 -2.67 5.30
N LEU A 13 5.96 -2.12 6.17
CA LEU A 13 6.18 -2.08 7.63
C LEU A 13 5.66 -3.31 8.37
N GLY A 14 4.97 -4.23 7.67
CA GLY A 14 4.47 -5.47 8.26
C GLY A 14 5.58 -6.40 8.75
N ASP A 15 6.75 -6.34 8.11
CA ASP A 15 7.93 -7.14 8.46
C ASP A 15 8.83 -6.47 9.51
N GLY A 16 8.50 -5.25 9.94
CA GLY A 16 9.21 -4.54 11.00
C GLY A 16 9.47 -3.07 10.70
N THR A 17 10.32 -2.48 11.53
CA THR A 17 10.71 -1.07 11.45
C THR A 17 11.55 -0.80 10.21
N ARG A 18 11.27 0.31 9.51
CA ARG A 18 12.02 0.76 8.32
C ARG A 18 12.44 2.21 8.43
N ARG A 19 13.57 2.56 7.81
CA ARG A 19 14.02 3.95 7.60
C ARG A 19 13.32 4.56 6.38
N TYR A 20 13.36 5.89 6.29
CA TYR A 20 12.71 6.61 5.18
C TYR A 20 13.20 6.17 3.79
N HIS A 21 14.52 6.01 3.60
CA HIS A 21 15.06 5.62 2.30
C HIS A 21 14.76 4.17 1.93
N GLU A 22 14.74 3.26 2.92
CA GLU A 22 14.30 1.87 2.69
C GLU A 22 12.86 1.87 2.18
N LEU A 23 11.97 2.66 2.79
CA LEU A 23 10.60 2.81 2.30
C LEU A 23 10.54 3.47 0.91
N LEU A 24 11.41 4.43 0.62
CA LEU A 24 11.44 5.08 -0.70
C LEU A 24 11.88 4.10 -1.80
N GLU A 25 12.85 3.24 -1.50
CA GLU A 25 13.35 2.19 -2.39
C GLU A 25 12.31 1.08 -2.57
N ASP A 26 11.75 0.55 -1.48
CA ASP A 26 10.76 -0.53 -1.47
C ASP A 26 9.46 -0.15 -2.19
N LEU A 27 9.11 1.15 -2.20
CA LEU A 27 7.85 1.67 -2.72
C LEU A 27 8.00 2.41 -4.07
N ALA A 28 9.13 2.28 -4.75
CA ALA A 28 9.31 2.88 -6.08
C ALA A 28 8.16 2.46 -7.04
N PRO A 29 7.61 3.38 -7.85
CA PRO A 29 8.10 4.72 -8.17
C PRO A 29 7.47 5.86 -7.34
N ILE A 30 7.14 5.64 -6.06
CA ILE A 30 6.63 6.73 -5.20
C ILE A 30 7.61 7.92 -5.18
N SER A 31 7.08 9.15 -5.29
CA SER A 31 7.91 10.33 -5.12
C SER A 31 8.13 10.64 -3.64
N GLU A 32 9.28 11.24 -3.30
CA GLU A 32 9.59 11.66 -1.92
C GLU A 32 8.49 12.51 -1.27
N LYS A 33 7.93 13.45 -2.06
CA LYS A 33 6.82 14.30 -1.60
C LYS A 33 5.61 13.47 -1.19
N VAL A 34 5.24 12.49 -2.02
CA VAL A 34 4.06 11.63 -1.78
C VAL A 34 4.33 10.66 -0.63
N LEU A 35 5.55 10.12 -0.50
CA LEU A 35 5.94 9.30 0.64
C LEU A 35 5.86 10.09 1.95
N THR A 36 6.45 11.29 1.97
CA THR A 36 6.41 12.18 3.15
C THR A 36 4.97 12.53 3.54
N GLN A 37 4.11 12.88 2.57
CA GLN A 37 2.70 13.16 2.82
C GLN A 37 1.95 11.94 3.35
N THR A 38 2.20 10.76 2.79
CA THR A 38 1.57 9.50 3.20
C THR A 38 1.97 9.13 4.62
N LEU A 39 3.27 9.14 4.95
CA LEU A 39 3.76 8.83 6.29
C LEU A 39 3.21 9.79 7.34
N ARG A 40 3.19 11.10 7.07
CA ARG A 40 2.60 12.10 7.97
C ARG A 40 1.10 11.89 8.18
N ALA A 41 0.36 11.57 7.11
CA ALA A 41 -1.07 11.30 7.22
C ALA A 41 -1.34 10.04 8.05
N MET A 42 -0.60 8.96 7.81
CA MET A 42 -0.77 7.71 8.55
C MET A 42 -0.30 7.81 10.01
N GLU A 43 0.74 8.60 10.30
CA GLU A 43 1.13 8.95 11.68
C GLU A 43 0.02 9.74 12.37
N ARG A 44 -0.56 10.75 11.69
CA ARG A 44 -1.71 11.52 12.20
C ARG A 44 -2.94 10.64 12.47
N ASP A 45 -3.20 9.66 11.60
CA ASP A 45 -4.29 8.70 11.75
C ASP A 45 -4.00 7.67 12.88
N GLY A 46 -2.82 7.72 13.51
CA GLY A 46 -2.43 6.84 14.60
C GLY A 46 -1.99 5.45 14.15
N LEU A 47 -1.73 5.24 12.85
CA LEU A 47 -1.36 3.94 12.28
C LEU A 47 0.14 3.68 12.33
N LEU A 48 0.95 4.74 12.32
CA LEU A 48 2.40 4.66 12.34
C LEU A 48 2.96 5.33 13.59
N ILE A 49 4.09 4.82 14.05
CA ILE A 49 4.94 5.46 15.05
C ILE A 49 6.21 5.91 14.34
N ARG A 50 6.52 7.20 14.44
CA ARG A 50 7.78 7.79 13.98
C ARG A 50 8.74 7.94 15.14
N ARG A 51 9.94 7.37 15.03
CA ARG A 51 11.01 7.51 16.05
C ARG A 51 12.20 8.25 15.46
N VAL A 52 12.68 9.25 16.20
CA VAL A 52 13.90 9.98 15.87
C VAL A 52 14.99 9.54 16.82
N HIS A 53 16.11 9.07 16.29
CA HIS A 53 17.28 8.69 17.07
C HIS A 53 18.31 9.81 16.98
N ALA A 54 18.67 10.37 18.14
CA ALA A 54 19.63 11.46 18.27
C ALA A 54 21.07 10.93 18.27
N GLU A 55 21.49 10.35 17.15
CA GLU A 55 22.86 9.93 16.88
C GLU A 55 23.46 10.75 15.73
N VAL A 56 24.74 10.51 15.40
CA VAL A 56 25.41 11.17 14.28
C VAL A 56 25.74 10.12 13.20
N PRO A 57 25.12 10.20 12.01
CA PRO A 57 24.07 11.12 11.59
C PRO A 57 22.69 10.78 12.17
N PRO A 58 21.78 11.76 12.37
CA PRO A 58 20.44 11.47 12.89
C PRO A 58 19.67 10.51 11.99
N ARG A 59 19.04 9.48 12.56
CA ARG A 59 18.19 8.54 11.82
C ARG A 59 16.73 8.64 12.24
N VAL A 60 15.83 8.42 11.28
CA VAL A 60 14.38 8.39 11.49
C VAL A 60 13.87 7.04 11.03
N GLU A 61 13.07 6.43 11.89
CA GLU A 61 12.46 5.12 11.70
C GLU A 61 10.95 5.20 11.80
N TYR A 62 10.28 4.34 11.06
CA TYR A 62 8.83 4.16 11.04
C TYR A 62 8.49 2.72 11.37
N ALA A 63 7.46 2.52 12.18
CA ALA A 63 6.91 1.22 12.51
C ALA A 63 5.39 1.31 12.57
N LEU A 64 4.70 0.17 12.42
CA LEU A 64 3.27 0.10 12.71
C LEU A 64 3.03 0.39 14.20
N SER A 65 1.99 1.17 14.50
CA SER A 65 1.45 1.26 15.85
C SER A 65 0.64 0.00 16.18
N SER A 66 0.18 -0.13 17.42
CA SER A 66 -0.77 -1.19 17.79
C SER A 66 -2.05 -1.14 16.94
N LEU A 67 -2.54 0.05 16.61
CA LEU A 67 -3.68 0.24 15.72
C LEU A 67 -3.31 -0.13 14.28
N GLY A 68 -2.14 0.31 13.78
CA GLY A 68 -1.63 -0.06 12.46
C GLY A 68 -1.52 -1.56 12.26
N ALA A 69 -1.03 -2.29 13.27
CA ALA A 69 -0.90 -3.75 13.23
C ALA A 69 -2.26 -4.47 13.09
N THR A 70 -3.35 -3.88 13.59
CA THR A 70 -4.71 -4.45 13.42
C THR A 70 -5.21 -4.41 11.97
N MET A 71 -4.49 -3.74 11.07
CA MET A 71 -4.80 -3.77 9.63
C MET A 71 -4.35 -5.05 8.93
N ALA A 72 -3.46 -5.85 9.53
CA ALA A 72 -2.97 -7.07 8.90
C ALA A 72 -4.08 -8.09 8.59
N PRO A 73 -5.03 -8.41 9.52
CA PRO A 73 -6.11 -9.35 9.21
C PRO A 73 -7.03 -8.90 8.07
N PRO A 74 -7.53 -7.65 8.02
CA PRO A 74 -8.31 -7.17 6.87
C PRO A 74 -7.55 -7.27 5.53
N LEU A 75 -6.28 -6.87 5.49
CA LEU A 75 -5.46 -6.95 4.27
C LEU A 75 -5.26 -8.40 3.82
N LYS A 76 -5.03 -9.32 4.78
CA LYS A 76 -4.94 -10.75 4.49
C LYS A 76 -6.25 -11.30 3.93
N ALA A 77 -7.38 -10.93 4.51
CA ALA A 77 -8.70 -11.36 4.03
C ALA A 77 -8.94 -10.90 2.57
N LEU A 78 -8.59 -9.66 2.25
CA LEU A 78 -8.66 -9.14 0.89
C LEU A 78 -7.73 -9.91 -0.06
N GLY A 79 -6.50 -10.19 0.36
CA GLY A 79 -5.54 -10.98 -0.40
C GLY A 79 -6.05 -12.40 -0.68
N SER A 80 -6.57 -13.09 0.34
CA SER A 80 -7.14 -14.44 0.20
C SER A 80 -8.35 -14.45 -0.74
N TRP A 81 -9.22 -13.45 -0.64
CA TRP A 81 -10.35 -13.31 -1.56
C TRP A 81 -9.86 -13.13 -3.00
N SER A 82 -8.87 -12.27 -3.22
CA SER A 82 -8.27 -11.99 -4.53
C SER A 82 -7.65 -13.25 -5.15
N LEU A 83 -6.88 -14.02 -4.37
CA LEU A 83 -6.31 -15.29 -4.83
C LEU A 83 -7.39 -16.31 -5.21
N THR A 84 -8.49 -16.35 -4.46
CA THR A 84 -9.60 -17.29 -4.70
C THR A 84 -10.42 -16.91 -5.94
N HIS A 85 -10.57 -15.62 -6.21
CA HIS A 85 -11.51 -15.12 -7.22
C HIS A 85 -10.84 -14.46 -8.44
N GLY A 86 -9.50 -14.36 -8.46
CA GLY A 86 -8.76 -13.65 -9.50
C GLY A 86 -9.10 -14.11 -10.91
N LYS A 87 -9.16 -15.42 -11.14
CA LYS A 87 -9.56 -15.99 -12.43
C LYS A 87 -10.97 -15.56 -12.85
N ARG A 88 -11.92 -15.54 -11.91
CA ARG A 88 -13.30 -15.11 -12.20
C ARG A 88 -13.37 -13.63 -12.58
N VAL A 89 -12.50 -12.80 -12.00
CA VAL A 89 -12.37 -11.38 -12.35
C VAL A 89 -11.77 -11.22 -13.75
N GLU A 90 -10.74 -11.98 -14.09
CA GLU A 90 -10.12 -11.98 -15.41
C GLU A 90 -11.11 -12.40 -16.50
N GLU A 91 -11.81 -13.54 -16.32
CA GLU A 91 -12.86 -13.99 -17.24
C GLU A 91 -13.98 -12.95 -17.41
N ALA A 92 -14.29 -12.18 -16.35
CA ALA A 92 -15.28 -11.11 -16.43
C ALA A 92 -14.79 -9.91 -17.26
N ARG A 93 -13.49 -9.58 -17.19
CA ARG A 93 -12.86 -8.53 -18.02
C ARG A 93 -12.86 -8.95 -19.49
N ASP A 94 -12.44 -10.17 -19.79
CA ASP A 94 -12.42 -10.69 -21.16
C ASP A 94 -13.80 -10.65 -21.82
N ARG A 95 -14.84 -11.07 -21.08
CA ARG A 95 -16.24 -10.99 -21.57
C ARG A 95 -16.68 -9.56 -21.85
N PHE A 96 -16.26 -8.61 -21.02
CA PHE A 96 -16.60 -7.20 -21.21
C PHE A 96 -15.91 -6.63 -22.46
N ASP A 97 -14.61 -6.87 -22.60
CA ASP A 97 -13.78 -6.37 -23.70
C ASP A 97 -14.22 -6.97 -25.05
N ALA A 98 -14.53 -8.28 -25.09
CA ALA A 98 -15.08 -8.93 -26.28
C ALA A 98 -16.40 -8.29 -26.72
N ARG A 99 -17.28 -7.95 -25.77
CA ARG A 99 -18.55 -7.28 -26.07
C ARG A 99 -18.35 -5.85 -26.55
N ALA A 100 -17.36 -5.13 -26.01
CA ALA A 100 -17.01 -3.78 -26.46
C ALA A 100 -16.46 -3.80 -27.89
N ALA A 101 -15.54 -4.72 -28.20
CA ALA A 101 -14.96 -4.88 -29.54
C ALA A 101 -16.01 -5.25 -30.60
N ALA A 102 -16.97 -6.11 -30.26
CA ALA A 102 -18.06 -6.49 -31.16
C ALA A 102 -18.96 -5.30 -31.53
N ARG A 103 -19.18 -4.35 -30.61
CA ARG A 103 -19.98 -3.14 -30.87
C ARG A 103 -19.28 -2.17 -31.82
N VAL A 104 -17.96 -2.03 -31.72
CA VAL A 104 -17.18 -1.17 -32.61
C VAL A 104 -17.15 -1.71 -34.04
N ARG A 105 -17.11 -3.03 -34.22
CA ARG A 105 -17.10 -3.66 -35.56
C ARG A 105 -18.44 -3.63 -36.28
N ALA A 106 -19.53 -3.43 -35.55
CA ALA A 106 -20.89 -3.39 -36.10
C ALA A 106 -21.37 -1.97 -36.46
N ALA A 107 -20.54 -0.96 -36.22
CA ALA A 107 -20.77 0.45 -36.56
C ALA A 107 -19.88 0.87 -37.73
#